data_AF-A0A969J6L6-F1
#
_entry.id   AF-A0A969J6L6-F1
#
_cell.length_a   1.000
_cell.length_b   1.000
_cell.length_c   1.000
_cell.angle_alpha   90.00
_cell.angle_beta   90.00
_cell.angle_gamma   90.00
#
_symmetry.space_group_name_H-M   'P 1'
#
loop_
_entity.id
_entity.type
_entity.pdbx_description
1 polymer ?
#
loop_
_entity_poly.entity_id
_entity_poly.type
_entity_poly.pdbx_seq_one_letter_code
_entity_poly.pdbx_strand_id
1 'polypeptide(L)'
;MNDQHWQVAKAIAQTLQQQNTDVNELKKLVSYLQWWRNRQSQEGRNQLSEHLIQYLHHLGTNGETRSEQTQRYYQTLEKVCRENLELFETDAEMAIEILGWSTRLATYYKQNPESID
;
A
#
# COMPACT_ATOMS: atom_id res chain seq x y z
N MET A 1 2.42 -13.24 -10.28
CA MET A 1 3.29 -12.87 -9.15
C MET A 1 4.45 -13.86 -8.96
N ASN A 2 5.68 -13.38 -8.72
CA ASN A 2 6.84 -14.23 -8.36
C ASN A 2 7.03 -14.29 -6.83
N ASP A 3 7.99 -15.10 -6.36
CA ASP A 3 8.24 -15.31 -4.93
C ASP A 3 8.65 -14.01 -4.20
N GLN A 4 9.48 -13.15 -4.81
CA GLN A 4 9.91 -11.90 -4.20
C GLN A 4 8.73 -10.94 -3.96
N HIS A 5 7.86 -10.76 -4.96
CA HIS A 5 6.67 -9.91 -4.86
C HIS A 5 5.66 -10.48 -3.86
N TRP A 6 5.58 -11.81 -3.78
CA TRP A 6 4.77 -12.48 -2.77
C TRP A 6 5.28 -12.24 -1.35
N GLN A 7 6.60 -12.32 -1.11
CA GLN A 7 7.17 -12.00 0.19
C GLN A 7 6.93 -10.54 0.57
N VAL A 8 7.05 -9.61 -0.38
CA VAL A 8 6.72 -8.21 -0.13
C VAL A 8 5.24 -8.05 0.24
N ALA A 9 4.32 -8.67 -0.52
CA ALA A 9 2.89 -8.58 -0.20
C ALA A 9 2.56 -9.16 1.18
N LYS A 10 3.22 -10.26 1.58
CA LYS A 10 3.13 -10.83 2.93
C LYS A 10 3.65 -9.86 3.99
N ALA A 11 4.84 -9.29 3.80
CA ALA A 11 5.45 -8.35 4.74
C ALA A 11 4.54 -7.14 4.99
N ILE A 12 4.01 -6.52 3.92
CA ILE A 12 3.06 -5.41 4.02
C ILE A 12 1.83 -5.83 4.84
N ALA A 13 1.20 -6.97 4.50
CA ALA A 13 0.01 -7.44 5.19
C ALA A 13 0.25 -7.74 6.69
N GLN A 14 1.41 -8.32 7.03
CA GLN A 14 1.82 -8.59 8.41
C GLN A 14 2.03 -7.30 9.20
N THR A 15 2.72 -6.31 8.61
CA THR A 15 2.94 -5.03 9.29
C THR A 15 1.62 -4.30 9.54
N LEU A 16 0.68 -4.31 8.59
CA LEU A 16 -0.63 -3.69 8.82
C LEU A 16 -1.37 -4.34 9.99
N GLN A 17 -1.31 -5.66 10.11
CA GLN A 17 -1.94 -6.36 11.23
C GLN A 17 -1.25 -6.04 12.57
N GLN A 18 0.08 -6.05 12.61
CA GLN A 18 0.87 -5.73 13.81
C GLN A 18 0.62 -4.29 14.28
N GLN A 19 0.48 -3.35 13.35
CA GLN A 19 0.23 -1.93 13.63
C GLN A 19 -1.27 -1.61 13.75
N ASN A 20 -2.15 -2.62 13.72
CA ASN A 20 -3.60 -2.47 13.77
C ASN A 20 -4.14 -1.43 12.76
N THR A 21 -3.54 -1.42 11.56
CA THR A 21 -3.91 -0.50 10.48
C THR A 21 -5.13 -1.03 9.75
N ASP A 22 -6.14 -0.17 9.53
CA ASP A 22 -7.34 -0.59 8.80
C ASP A 22 -7.03 -0.92 7.33
N VAL A 23 -7.21 -2.19 6.97
CA VAL A 23 -7.06 -2.69 5.60
C VAL A 23 -7.93 -1.94 4.58
N ASN A 24 -9.03 -1.30 5.02
CA ASN A 24 -9.85 -0.48 4.13
C ASN A 24 -9.10 0.74 3.60
N GLU A 25 -8.16 1.32 4.36
CA GLU A 25 -7.35 2.44 3.85
C GLU A 25 -6.39 1.98 2.75
N LEU A 26 -5.82 0.77 2.87
CA LEU A 26 -5.05 0.15 1.79
C LEU A 26 -5.93 -0.13 0.56
N LYS A 27 -7.18 -0.61 0.72
CA LYS A 27 -8.10 -0.85 -0.40
C LYS A 27 -8.46 0.44 -1.16
N LYS A 28 -8.67 1.54 -0.45
CA LYS A 28 -8.89 2.87 -1.05
C LYS A 28 -7.66 3.32 -1.83
N LEU A 29 -6.46 3.12 -1.27
CA LEU A 29 -5.19 3.43 -1.91
C LEU A 29 -5.01 2.67 -3.22
N VAL A 30 -5.26 1.35 -3.23
CA VAL A 30 -5.19 0.53 -4.47
C VAL A 30 -6.17 1.05 -5.52
N SER A 31 -7.41 1.36 -5.13
CA SER A 31 -8.43 1.92 -6.03
C SER A 31 -7.98 3.26 -6.64
N TYR A 32 -7.39 4.13 -5.81
CA TYR A 32 -6.84 5.41 -6.25
C TYR A 32 -5.70 5.23 -7.25
N LEU A 33 -4.74 4.34 -6.97
CA LEU A 33 -3.61 4.09 -7.86
C LEU A 33 -4.05 3.53 -9.22
N GLN A 34 -5.04 2.63 -9.23
CA GLN A 34 -5.64 2.13 -10.47
C GLN A 34 -6.30 3.26 -11.27
N TRP A 35 -7.08 4.12 -10.59
CA TRP A 35 -7.71 5.28 -11.20
C TRP A 35 -6.68 6.26 -11.79
N TRP A 36 -5.59 6.51 -11.08
CA TRP A 36 -4.50 7.40 -11.49
C TRP A 36 -3.75 6.82 -12.68
N ARG A 37 -3.30 5.56 -12.60
CA ARG A 37 -2.58 4.85 -13.68
C ARG A 37 -3.33 4.90 -15.00
N ASN A 38 -4.65 4.68 -14.96
CA ASN A 38 -5.50 4.69 -16.16
C ASN A 38 -5.60 6.08 -16.84
N ARG A 39 -5.15 7.14 -16.17
CA ARG A 39 -5.15 8.53 -16.68
C ARG A 39 -3.76 9.05 -17.04
N GLN A 40 -2.71 8.30 -16.72
CA GLN A 40 -1.34 8.69 -17.02
C GLN A 40 -0.84 8.11 -18.35
N SER A 41 0.07 8.86 -18.98
CA SER A 41 0.94 8.37 -20.05
C SER A 41 1.89 7.29 -19.51
N GLN A 42 2.59 6.58 -20.39
CA GLN A 42 3.59 5.59 -19.97
C GLN A 42 4.68 6.23 -19.09
N GLU A 43 5.15 7.42 -19.45
CA GLU A 43 6.14 8.16 -18.67
C GLU A 43 5.60 8.55 -17.29
N GLY A 44 4.34 8.99 -17.21
CA GLY A 44 3.69 9.24 -15.93
C GLY A 44 3.59 7.99 -15.06
N ARG A 45 3.33 6.81 -15.64
CA ARG A 45 3.28 5.56 -14.87
C ARG A 45 4.62 5.18 -14.25
N ASN A 46 5.75 5.54 -14.87
CA ASN A 46 7.07 5.29 -14.30
C ASN A 46 7.31 6.08 -12.99
N GLN A 47 6.48 7.09 -12.70
CA GLN A 47 6.55 7.89 -11.47
C GLN A 47 5.57 7.41 -10.39
N LEU A 48 4.92 6.25 -10.56
CA LEU A 48 3.87 5.79 -9.65
C LEU A 48 4.37 5.66 -8.21
N SER A 49 5.56 5.10 -8.00
CA SER A 49 6.11 4.89 -6.66
C SER A 49 6.35 6.23 -5.95
N GLU A 50 6.95 7.21 -6.63
CA GLU A 50 7.13 8.55 -6.07
C GLU A 50 5.79 9.23 -5.79
N HIS A 51 4.85 9.19 -6.75
CA HIS A 51 3.51 9.74 -6.60
C HIS A 51 2.76 9.13 -5.41
N LEU A 52 2.83 7.80 -5.25
CA LEU A 52 2.24 7.07 -4.13
C LEU A 52 2.80 7.57 -2.78
N ILE A 53 4.13 7.65 -2.67
CA ILE A 53 4.79 8.07 -1.43
C ILE A 53 4.44 9.53 -1.11
N GLN A 54 4.46 10.43 -2.09
CA GLN A 54 4.05 11.83 -1.91
C GLN A 54 2.58 11.94 -1.51
N TYR A 55 1.70 11.13 -2.10
CA TYR A 55 0.28 11.10 -1.77
C TYR A 55 0.03 10.62 -0.33
N LEU A 56 0.66 9.53 0.09
CA LEU A 56 0.57 9.03 1.46
C LEU A 56 1.14 10.03 2.47
N HIS A 57 2.28 10.65 2.15
CA HIS A 57 2.87 11.69 2.96
C HIS A 57 1.91 12.87 3.14
N HIS A 58 1.29 13.34 2.05
CA HIS A 58 0.30 14.41 2.09
C HIS A 58 -0.90 14.04 2.97
N LEU A 59 -1.45 12.83 2.83
CA LEU A 59 -2.56 12.35 3.67
C LEU A 59 -2.17 12.24 5.16
N GLY A 60 -0.93 11.82 5.45
CA GLY A 60 -0.40 11.65 6.80
C GLY A 60 0.04 12.96 7.48
N THR A 61 0.17 14.06 6.74
CA THR A 61 0.64 15.36 7.27
C THR A 61 -0.43 16.45 7.20
N ASN A 62 -1.13 16.54 6.07
CA ASN A 62 -2.02 17.66 5.73
C ASN A 62 -3.47 17.23 5.46
N GLY A 63 -3.73 15.93 5.36
CA GLY A 63 -5.08 15.43 5.08
C GLY A 63 -6.05 15.83 6.19
N GLU A 64 -7.22 16.36 5.82
CA GLU A 64 -8.37 16.47 6.71
C GLU A 64 -8.86 15.06 7.07
N THR A 65 -8.13 14.41 7.96
CA THR A 65 -8.51 13.12 8.49
C THR A 65 -9.50 13.33 9.62
N ARG A 66 -10.55 12.50 9.66
CA ARG A 66 -11.58 12.59 10.71
C ARG A 66 -11.06 12.22 12.10
N SER A 67 -9.88 11.62 12.18
CA SER A 67 -9.23 11.21 13.43
C SER A 67 -7.72 11.10 13.28
N GLU A 68 -7.00 11.37 14.37
CA GLU A 68 -5.55 11.11 14.49
C GLU A 68 -5.19 9.65 14.17
N GLN A 69 -6.11 8.72 14.40
CA GLN A 69 -5.93 7.31 14.07
C GLN A 69 -5.82 7.07 12.56
N THR A 70 -6.64 7.76 11.76
CA THR A 70 -6.60 7.65 10.30
C THR A 70 -5.28 8.23 9.75
N GLN A 71 -4.79 9.31 10.36
CA GLN A 71 -3.49 9.88 10.04
C GLN A 71 -2.35 8.87 10.29
N ARG A 72 -2.36 8.17 11.43
CA ARG A 72 -1.38 7.12 11.76
C ARG A 72 -1.41 5.95 10.77
N TYR A 73 -2.59 5.61 10.24
CA TYR A 73 -2.71 4.59 9.18
C TYR A 73 -1.96 5.00 7.92
N TYR A 74 -2.11 6.25 7.47
CA TYR A 74 -1.38 6.75 6.30
C TYR A 74 0.13 6.85 6.53
N GLN A 75 0.57 7.24 7.72
CA GLN A 75 1.99 7.23 8.08
C GLN A 75 2.57 5.81 8.07
N THR A 76 1.82 4.84 8.59
CA THR A 76 2.21 3.42 8.57
C THR A 76 2.30 2.92 7.13
N LEU A 77 1.31 3.24 6.30
CA LEU A 77 1.30 2.89 4.87
C LEU A 77 2.47 3.56 4.13
N GLU A 78 2.78 4.83 4.40
CA GLU A 78 3.91 5.55 3.79
C GLU A 78 5.21 4.80 4.10
N LYS A 79 5.46 4.53 5.38
CA LYS A 79 6.66 3.83 5.85
C LYS A 79 6.81 2.46 5.18
N VAL A 80 5.77 1.64 5.27
CA VAL A 80 5.80 0.27 4.75
C VAL A 80 5.95 0.25 3.23
N CYS A 81 5.25 1.14 2.52
CA CYS A 81 5.38 1.26 1.07
C CYS A 81 6.79 1.72 0.68
N ARG A 82 7.40 2.67 1.41
CA ARG A 82 8.77 3.12 1.15
C ARG A 82 9.77 1.98 1.32
N GLU A 83 9.72 1.28 2.45
CA GLU A 83 10.63 0.18 2.78
C GLU A 83 10.54 -1.00 1.80
N ASN A 84 9.37 -1.21 1.17
CA ASN A 84 9.10 -2.39 0.35
C ASN A 84 9.01 -2.12 -1.15
N LEU A 85 8.70 -0.89 -1.56
CA LEU A 85 8.47 -0.54 -2.97
C LEU A 85 9.65 0.17 -3.65
N GLU A 86 10.70 0.54 -2.91
CA GLU A 86 11.98 0.98 -3.50
C GLU A 86 12.56 -0.06 -4.50
N LEU A 87 12.16 -1.33 -4.36
CA LEU A 87 12.52 -2.40 -5.31
C LEU A 87 11.78 -2.34 -6.66
N PHE A 88 10.72 -1.54 -6.76
CA PHE A 88 9.78 -1.54 -7.91
C PHE A 88 9.62 -0.16 -8.55
N GLU A 89 10.59 0.75 -8.38
CA GLU A 89 10.57 2.13 -8.87
C GLU A 89 10.20 2.31 -10.35
N THR A 90 10.25 1.26 -11.16
CA THR A 90 9.96 1.31 -12.61
C THR A 90 8.70 0.56 -13.06
N ASP A 91 7.98 -0.15 -12.18
CA ASP A 91 6.79 -0.92 -12.59
C ASP A 91 5.54 -0.63 -11.73
N ALA A 92 4.76 0.33 -12.22
CA ALA A 92 3.46 0.71 -11.68
C ALA A 92 2.45 -0.44 -11.59
N GLU A 93 2.45 -1.36 -12.57
CA GLU A 93 1.49 -2.46 -12.59
C GLU A 93 1.82 -3.46 -11.50
N MET A 94 3.11 -3.77 -11.36
CA MET A 94 3.63 -4.63 -10.31
C MET A 94 3.37 -4.07 -8.91
N ALA A 95 3.62 -2.77 -8.68
CA ALA A 95 3.35 -2.14 -7.39
C ALA A 95 1.86 -2.23 -7.01
N ILE A 96 0.95 -1.97 -7.97
CA ILE A 96 -0.50 -2.12 -7.76
C ILE A 96 -0.88 -3.58 -7.51
N GLU A 97 -0.27 -4.54 -8.21
CA GLU A 97 -0.52 -5.98 -8.01
C GLU A 97 -0.11 -6.40 -6.59
N ILE A 98 1.08 -6.01 -6.13
CA ILE A 98 1.60 -6.31 -4.78
C ILE A 98 0.68 -5.73 -3.70
N LEU A 99 0.31 -4.45 -3.82
CA LEU A 99 -0.61 -3.83 -2.86
C LEU A 99 -1.99 -4.51 -2.91
N GLY A 100 -2.46 -4.88 -4.10
CA GLY A 100 -3.68 -5.65 -4.29
C GLY A 100 -3.67 -7.00 -3.58
N TRP A 101 -2.56 -7.74 -3.62
CA TRP A 101 -2.41 -8.99 -2.87
C TRP A 101 -2.26 -8.75 -1.37
N SER A 102 -1.56 -7.68 -0.98
CA SER A 102 -1.45 -7.26 0.43
C SER A 102 -2.83 -7.03 1.05
N THR A 103 -3.78 -6.41 0.32
CA THR A 103 -5.17 -6.25 0.82
C THR A 103 -5.88 -7.57 1.07
N ARG A 104 -5.66 -8.57 0.20
CA ARG A 104 -6.26 -9.91 0.30
C ARG A 104 -5.68 -10.65 1.50
N LEU A 105 -4.36 -10.63 1.65
CA LEU A 105 -3.64 -11.25 2.76
C LEU A 105 -4.03 -10.62 4.11
N ALA A 106 -4.03 -9.29 4.21
CA ALA A 106 -4.43 -8.62 5.44
C ALA A 106 -5.90 -8.91 5.82
N THR A 107 -6.79 -9.02 4.83
CA THR A 107 -8.18 -9.44 5.07
C THR A 107 -8.24 -10.89 5.56
N TYR A 108 -7.43 -11.78 4.99
CA TYR A 108 -7.33 -13.18 5.39
C TYR A 108 -6.79 -13.34 6.81
N TYR A 109 -5.70 -12.63 7.17
CA TYR A 109 -5.12 -12.64 8.51
C TYR A 109 -6.07 -12.09 9.57
N LYS A 110 -6.87 -11.07 9.23
CA LYS A 110 -7.90 -10.56 10.13
C LYS A 110 -8.96 -11.63 10.47
N GLN A 111 -9.23 -12.56 9.54
CA GLN A 111 -10.17 -13.66 9.72
C GLN A 111 -9.52 -14.91 10.32
N ASN A 112 -8.21 -15.09 10.14
CA ASN A 112 -7.44 -16.27 10.55
C ASN A 112 -6.12 -15.82 11.22
N PRO A 113 -6.15 -15.24 12.44
CA PRO A 113 -4.96 -14.66 13.07
C PRO A 113 -3.81 -15.66 13.29
N GLU A 114 -4.13 -16.94 13.42
CA GLU A 114 -3.18 -18.05 13.57
C GLU A 114 -2.34 -18.34 12.31
N SER A 115 -2.73 -17.77 11.16
CA SER A 115 -2.02 -17.94 9.89
C SER A 115 -0.93 -16.89 9.63
N ILE A 116 -0.68 -16.03 10.62
CA ILE A 116 0.38 -15.03 10.59
C ILE A 116 1.68 -15.71 11.04
N ASP A 117 2.45 -16.24 10.10
CA ASP A 117 3.81 -16.79 10.32
C ASP A 117 4.88 -15.70 10.39
#